data_AF-A0A377X789-F1
#
_entry.id   AF-A0A377X789-F1
#
_cell.length_a   1.000
_cell.length_b   1.000
_cell.length_c   1.000
_cell.angle_alpha   90.00
_cell.angle_beta   90.00
_cell.angle_gamma   90.00
#
_symmetry.space_group_name_H-M   'P 1'
#
loop_
_entity.id
_entity.type
_entity.pdbx_description
1 polymer ?
#
loop_
_entity_poly.entity_id
_entity_poly.type
_entity_poly.pdbx_seq_one_letter_code
_entity_poly.pdbx_strand_id
1 'polypeptide(L)'
;MSFLMQLQDVEAAGRLAPFSAAFRAGEIVHLVGQNGAGKSTLLTRMAGLSDGPGTVHFNGRLLDEWPARELARRRGYLCQHQTPPFAMPVWHYWRCICSSRVIAPV
;
A
#
# COMPACT_ATOMS: atom_id res chain seq x y z
N MET A 1 -7.97 -18.54 12.06
CA MET A 1 -8.19 -17.82 10.79
C MET A 1 -7.76 -16.38 10.99
N SER A 2 -6.54 -16.03 10.58
CA SER A 2 -5.94 -14.71 10.82
C SER A 2 -6.28 -13.72 9.70
N PHE A 3 -6.42 -12.44 10.06
CA PHE A 3 -6.52 -11.36 9.09
C PHE A 3 -5.13 -11.07 8.48
N LEU A 4 -5.10 -10.76 7.18
CA LEU A 4 -3.88 -10.37 6.48
C LEU A 4 -3.55 -8.90 6.74
N MET A 5 -4.58 -8.04 6.70
CA MET A 5 -4.45 -6.60 6.91
C MET A 5 -5.63 -6.08 7.74
N GLN A 6 -5.36 -5.17 8.67
CA GLN A 6 -6.37 -4.54 9.51
C GLN A 6 -6.10 -3.05 9.60
N LEU A 7 -7.16 -2.25 9.56
CA LEU A 7 -7.14 -0.81 9.75
C LEU A 7 -8.00 -0.46 10.96
N GLN A 8 -7.49 0.42 11.81
CA GLN A 8 -8.21 0.93 12.96
C GLN A 8 -8.14 2.46 12.92
N ASP A 9 -9.29 3.08 12.72
CA ASP A 9 -9.54 4.52 12.75
C ASP A 9 -8.55 5.32 11.88
N VAL A 10 -8.23 4.79 10.70
CA VAL A 10 -7.31 5.43 9.76
C VAL A 10 -7.97 6.67 9.19
N GLU A 11 -7.34 7.82 9.41
CA GLU A 11 -7.87 9.13 9.06
C GLU A 11 -6.84 9.94 8.26
N ALA A 12 -7.30 10.84 7.40
CA ALA A 12 -6.49 11.90 6.83
C ALA A 12 -7.27 13.21 6.82
N ALA A 13 -6.74 14.23 7.49
CA ALA A 13 -7.38 15.53 7.68
C ALA A 13 -7.97 16.09 6.37
N GLY A 14 -9.28 16.33 6.37
CA GLY A 14 -10.01 16.88 5.23
C GLY A 14 -10.10 16.00 3.98
N ARG A 15 -9.65 14.74 4.05
CA ARG A 15 -9.60 13.81 2.90
C ARG A 15 -10.23 12.45 3.17
N LEU A 16 -10.12 11.94 4.40
CA LEU A 16 -10.60 10.63 4.80
C LEU A 16 -11.05 10.71 6.26
N ALA A 17 -12.34 10.50 6.52
CA ALA A 17 -12.86 10.34 7.88
C ALA A 17 -12.36 9.02 8.49
N PRO A 18 -12.39 8.84 9.83
CA PRO A 18 -11.92 7.63 10.48
C PRO A 18 -12.52 6.37 9.86
N PHE A 19 -11.65 5.48 9.38
CA PHE A 19 -12.04 4.27 8.67
C PHE A 19 -11.39 3.03 9.27
N SER A 20 -12.22 2.02 9.55
CA SER A 20 -11.83 0.74 10.15
C SER A 20 -12.30 -0.42 9.29
N ALA A 21 -11.40 -1.36 8.99
CA ALA A 21 -11.70 -2.53 8.17
C ALA A 21 -10.69 -3.66 8.43
N ALA A 22 -11.06 -4.89 8.09
CA ALA A 22 -10.17 -6.04 8.17
C ALA A 22 -10.32 -6.92 6.93
N PHE A 23 -9.20 -7.39 6.41
CA PHE A 23 -9.10 -8.14 5.16
C PHE A 23 -8.41 -9.48 5.40
N ARG A 24 -8.90 -10.54 4.78
CA ARG A 24 -8.30 -11.88 4.84
C ARG A 24 -7.49 -12.17 3.58
N ALA A 25 -6.58 -13.13 3.69
CA ALA A 25 -5.84 -13.61 2.52
C ALA A 25 -6.79 -14.31 1.53
N GLY A 26 -6.56 -14.11 0.23
CA GLY A 26 -7.37 -14.70 -0.83
C GLY A 26 -8.63 -13.91 -1.21
N GLU A 27 -8.89 -12.78 -0.56
CA GLU A 27 -10.01 -11.89 -0.89
C GLU A 27 -9.62 -10.88 -1.98
N ILE A 28 -10.56 -10.59 -2.88
CA ILE A 28 -10.49 -9.44 -3.79
C ILE A 28 -11.47 -8.40 -3.29
N VAL A 29 -10.96 -7.22 -2.93
CA VAL A 29 -11.75 -6.14 -2.33
C VAL A 29 -11.77 -4.96 -3.28
N HIS A 30 -12.96 -4.41 -3.52
CA HIS A 30 -13.15 -3.20 -4.31
C HIS A 30 -13.41 -1.99 -3.42
N LEU A 31 -12.65 -0.92 -3.62
CA LEU A 31 -12.86 0.36 -2.97
C LEU A 31 -13.62 1.29 -3.93
N VAL A 32 -14.91 1.49 -3.66
CA VAL A 32 -15.82 2.26 -4.52
C VAL A 32 -16.23 3.56 -3.84
N GLY A 33 -16.33 4.63 -4.61
CA GLY A 33 -16.74 5.95 -4.13
C GLY A 33 -16.46 7.05 -5.15
N GLN A 34 -17.07 8.21 -4.98
CA GLN A 34 -16.89 9.36 -5.89
C GLN A 34 -15.46 9.91 -5.86
N ASN A 35 -15.12 10.77 -6.82
CA ASN A 35 -13.86 11.51 -6.78
C ASN A 35 -13.83 12.41 -5.54
N GLY A 36 -12.68 12.47 -4.85
CA GLY A 36 -12.56 13.19 -3.59
C GLY A 36 -12.94 12.40 -2.33
N ALA A 37 -13.53 11.20 -2.45
CA ALA A 37 -13.90 10.36 -1.29
C ALA A 37 -12.71 9.75 -0.52
N GLY A 38 -11.47 10.17 -0.78
CA GLY A 38 -10.28 9.68 -0.07
C GLY A 38 -9.72 8.32 -0.50
N LYS A 39 -10.21 7.73 -1.61
CA LYS A 39 -9.78 6.38 -2.06
C LYS A 39 -8.27 6.23 -2.23
N SER A 40 -7.65 7.14 -2.99
CA SER A 40 -6.21 7.14 -3.20
C SER A 40 -5.46 7.34 -1.89
N THR A 41 -5.98 8.19 -1.00
CA THR A 41 -5.41 8.43 0.33
C THR A 41 -5.44 7.17 1.18
N LEU A 42 -6.56 6.45 1.22
CA LEU A 42 -6.68 5.17 1.92
C LEU A 42 -5.69 4.13 1.35
N LEU A 43 -5.60 4.01 0.02
CA LEU A 43 -4.66 3.08 -0.62
C LEU A 43 -3.19 3.42 -0.30
N THR A 44 -2.81 4.69 -0.29
CA THR A 44 -1.47 5.13 0.11
C THR A 44 -1.17 4.83 1.58
N ARG A 45 -2.16 5.01 2.48
CA ARG A 45 -2.05 4.63 3.90
C ARG A 45 -1.88 3.12 4.08
N MET A 46 -2.70 2.30 3.40
CA MET A 46 -2.58 0.84 3.40
C MET A 46 -1.25 0.36 2.81
N ALA A 47 -0.67 1.13 1.88
CA ALA A 47 0.64 0.89 1.31
C ALA A 47 1.78 1.48 2.15
N GLY A 48 1.55 2.06 3.33
CA GLY A 48 2.62 2.58 4.20
C GLY A 48 3.50 3.61 3.49
N LEU A 49 2.92 4.35 2.54
CA LEU A 49 3.59 5.41 1.78
C LEU A 49 3.24 6.80 2.33
N SER A 50 2.42 6.85 3.38
CA SER A 50 2.05 8.06 4.10
C SER A 50 1.66 7.69 5.52
N ASP A 51 1.97 8.57 6.45
CA ASP A 51 1.66 8.40 7.87
C ASP A 51 0.40 9.19 8.26
N GLY A 52 -0.06 9.02 9.49
CA GLY A 52 -1.13 9.82 10.09
C GLY A 52 -1.91 9.07 11.17
N PRO A 53 -3.06 9.60 11.61
CA PRO A 53 -3.86 9.00 12.67
C PRO A 53 -4.42 7.62 12.30
N GLY A 54 -4.68 6.82 13.31
CA GLY A 54 -5.10 5.42 13.18
C GLY A 54 -3.93 4.46 12.94
N THR A 55 -4.21 3.16 13.01
CA THR A 55 -3.19 2.11 12.87
C THR A 55 -3.51 1.20 11.70
N VAL A 56 -2.46 0.72 11.04
CA VAL A 56 -2.55 -0.33 10.02
C VAL A 56 -1.67 -1.49 10.46
N HIS A 57 -2.25 -2.69 10.56
CA HIS A 57 -1.52 -3.92 10.80
C HIS A 57 -1.47 -4.75 9.52
N PHE A 58 -0.30 -5.29 9.21
CA PHE A 58 -0.07 -6.22 8.11
C PHE A 58 0.64 -7.46 8.63
N ASN A 59 0.03 -8.64 8.41
CA ASN A 59 0.47 -9.91 9.01
C ASN A 59 0.65 -9.84 10.53
N GLY A 60 -0.26 -9.15 11.23
CA GLY A 60 -0.25 -9.01 12.70
C GLY A 60 0.75 -7.99 13.25
N ARG A 61 1.59 -7.38 12.41
CA ARG A 61 2.58 -6.36 12.81
C ARG A 61 2.16 -4.97 12.34
N LEU A 62 2.42 -3.93 13.11
CA LEU A 62 2.19 -2.54 12.70
C LEU A 62 2.95 -2.23 11.40
N LEU A 63 2.29 -1.54 10.47
CA LEU A 63 2.82 -1.27 9.14
C LEU A 63 4.13 -0.46 9.21
N ASP A 64 4.19 0.50 10.13
CA ASP A 64 5.32 1.42 10.31
C ASP A 64 6.58 0.72 10.86
N GLU A 65 6.42 -0.46 11.47
CA GLU A 65 7.54 -1.26 11.97
C GLU A 65 8.20 -2.12 10.88
N TRP A 66 7.58 -2.25 9.72
CA TRP A 66 8.14 -3.05 8.63
C TRP A 66 9.30 -2.31 7.95
N PRO A 67 10.48 -2.93 7.83
CA PRO A 67 11.51 -2.40 6.95
C PRO A 67 10.98 -2.36 5.51
N ALA A 68 11.21 -1.24 4.81
CA ALA A 68 10.68 -1.05 3.46
C ALA A 68 11.04 -2.21 2.50
N ARG A 69 12.27 -2.75 2.63
CA ARG A 69 12.73 -3.97 1.92
C ARG A 69 11.84 -5.18 2.10
N GLU A 70 11.42 -5.45 3.33
CA GLU A 70 10.60 -6.62 3.62
C GLU A 70 9.16 -6.40 3.17
N LEU A 71 8.66 -5.16 3.32
CA LEU A 71 7.31 -4.80 2.92
C LEU A 71 7.11 -4.93 1.41
N ALA A 72 8.07 -4.49 0.58
CA ALA A 72 8.01 -4.63 -0.88
C ALA A 72 8.00 -6.08 -1.38
N ARG A 73 8.55 -7.02 -0.61
CA ARG A 73 8.51 -8.45 -0.98
C ARG A 73 7.15 -9.08 -0.76
N ARG A 74 6.33 -8.47 0.09
CA ARG A 74 5.04 -9.01 0.54
C ARG A 74 3.86 -8.23 -0.04
N ARG A 75 4.09 -7.01 -0.53
CA ARG A 75 3.05 -6.10 -1.00
C ARG A 75 3.52 -5.28 -2.20
N GLY A 76 2.81 -5.40 -3.32
CA GLY A 76 2.90 -4.47 -4.44
C GLY A 76 1.98 -3.26 -4.24
N TYR A 77 2.39 -2.10 -4.74
CA TYR A 77 1.54 -0.90 -4.83
C TYR A 77 1.67 -0.32 -6.23
N LEU A 78 0.53 -0.01 -6.85
CA LEU A 78 0.46 0.64 -8.15
C LEU A 78 -0.19 2.01 -7.97
N CYS A 79 0.53 3.07 -8.28
CA CYS A 79 0.00 4.42 -8.23
C CYS A 79 -0.95 4.68 -9.42
N GLN A 80 -1.84 5.67 -9.25
CA GLN A 80 -2.82 6.03 -10.29
C GLN A 80 -2.18 6.59 -11.56
N HIS A 81 -1.03 7.26 -11.43
CA HIS A 81 -0.28 7.80 -12.54
C HIS A 81 1.20 7.55 -12.32
N GLN A 82 1.87 7.01 -13.34
CA GLN A 82 3.31 6.81 -13.35
C GLN A 82 3.83 7.27 -14.70
N THR A 83 4.72 8.26 -14.70
CA THR A 83 5.43 8.66 -15.91
C THR A 83 6.38 7.52 -16.31
N PRO A 84 6.33 7.03 -17.56
CA PRO A 84 7.21 5.96 -17.97
C PRO A 84 8.67 6.45 -17.97
N PRO A 85 9.60 5.58 -17.54
CA PRO A 85 11.01 5.89 -17.53
C PRO A 85 11.54 6.07 -18.96
N PHE A 86 12.30 7.14 -19.18
CA PHE A 86 12.87 7.45 -20.49
C PHE A 86 13.86 6.37 -20.94
N ALA A 87 13.73 5.94 -22.20
CA ALA A 87 14.63 4.99 -22.85
C ALA A 87 14.88 3.66 -22.10
N MET A 88 13.96 3.20 -21.24
CA MET A 88 14.07 1.89 -20.61
C MET A 88 13.30 0.82 -21.40
N PRO A 89 13.95 -0.28 -21.84
CA PRO A 89 13.24 -1.37 -22.47
C PRO A 89 12.33 -2.11 -21.47
N VAL A 90 11.21 -2.61 -21.96
CA VAL A 90 10.16 -3.25 -21.14
C VAL A 90 10.74 -4.36 -20.25
N TRP A 91 11.55 -5.28 -20.80
CA TRP A 91 12.14 -6.38 -20.03
C TRP A 91 12.97 -5.90 -18.82
N HIS A 92 13.62 -4.73 -18.93
CA HIS A 92 14.41 -4.16 -17.84
C HIS A 92 13.51 -3.57 -16.75
N TYR A 93 12.42 -2.90 -17.14
CA TYR A 93 11.37 -2.45 -16.22
C TYR A 93 10.77 -3.62 -15.43
N TRP A 94 10.39 -4.70 -16.13
CA TRP A 94 9.89 -5.92 -15.50
C TRP A 94 10.91 -6.54 -14.56
N ARG A 95 12.20 -6.55 -14.93
CA ARG A 95 13.25 -7.02 -14.02
C ARG A 95 13.28 -6.16 -12.76
N CYS A 96 13.20 -4.84 -12.86
CA CYS A 96 13.21 -3.97 -11.67
C CYS A 96 12.01 -4.20 -10.74
N ILE A 97 10.80 -4.41 -11.29
CA ILE A 97 9.57 -4.55 -10.49
C ILE A 97 9.35 -5.97 -9.98
N CYS A 98 9.62 -6.99 -10.81
CA CYS A 98 9.37 -8.39 -10.47
C CYS A 98 10.57 -9.07 -9.80
N SER A 99 11.81 -8.58 -9.98
CA SER A 99 12.99 -9.11 -9.30
C SER A 99 13.16 -8.56 -7.89
N SER A 100 12.08 -8.34 -7.15
CA SER A 100 12.05 -7.69 -5.82
C SER A 100 12.82 -8.48 -4.73
N ARG A 101 14.15 -8.49 -4.85
CA ARG A 101 15.13 -8.22 -3.80
C ARG A 101 15.40 -6.70 -3.66
N VAL A 102 14.66 -5.85 -4.38
CA VAL A 102 14.90 -4.39 -4.50
C VAL A 102 13.85 -3.59 -3.73
N ILE A 103 14.14 -3.34 -2.45
CA ILE A 103 14.15 -1.98 -1.88
C ILE A 103 15.47 -1.90 -1.06
N ALA A 104 16.47 -1.14 -1.54
CA ALA A 104 17.79 -0.67 -0.98
C ALA A 104 18.66 -1.59 -0.07
N PRO A 105 19.99 -1.76 -0.31
CA PRO A 105 21.01 -0.70 -0.19
C PRO A 105 21.95 -0.67 -1.43
N VAL A 106 22.71 0.36 -1.77
CA VAL A 106 23.45 1.41 -1.04
C VAL A 106 23.27 2.73 -1.79
#